data_AF-A0A928MGY8-F1
#
_entry.id   AF-A0A928MGY8-F1
#
_cell.length_a   1.000
_cell.length_b   1.000
_cell.length_c   1.000
_cell.angle_alpha   90.00
_cell.angle_beta   90.00
_cell.angle_gamma   90.00
#
_symmetry.space_group_name_H-M   'P 1'
#
loop_
_entity.id
_entity.type
_entity.pdbx_description
1 polymer ?
#
loop_
_entity_poly.entity_id
_entity_poly.type
_entity_poly.pdbx_seq_one_letter_code
_entity_poly.pdbx_strand_id
1 'polypeptide(L)'
;MIESKTVYYEKGGPEHTEATLALAVDACTELGIHDLVIASSSGRTALALQDAAGLNVTVVTIAYGQGEAGGNPMSEETRRELQARGYHVVSAAHALSGVERCLSTTFGGVYPAEIMAHTLRMIGRGTKVCVECSAMAADAGCIVGGAPVIAVGGSGGGADTAIVLRPEVSAKILKTKVDRFLCKPID
;
A
#
# COMPACT_ATOMS: atom_id res chain seq x y z
N MET A 1 -17.44 -12.91 19.27
CA MET A 1 -16.22 -12.13 19.56
C MET A 1 -15.15 -12.64 18.61
N ILE A 2 -14.36 -11.76 17.98
CA ILE A 2 -13.23 -12.15 17.12
C ILE A 2 -11.97 -11.63 17.81
N GLU A 3 -11.03 -12.52 18.09
CA GLU A 3 -9.71 -12.18 18.63
C GLU A 3 -8.66 -12.32 17.53
N SER A 4 -7.66 -11.44 17.53
CA SER A 4 -6.55 -11.50 16.58
C SER A 4 -5.28 -10.96 17.20
N LYS A 5 -4.15 -11.56 16.83
CA LYS A 5 -2.82 -11.08 17.19
C LYS A 5 -2.43 -9.90 16.30
N THR A 6 -1.82 -8.88 16.88
CA THR A 6 -1.18 -7.78 16.15
C THR A 6 0.26 -7.64 16.64
N VAL A 7 1.20 -7.52 15.71
CA VAL A 7 2.63 -7.29 16.00
C VAL A 7 2.91 -5.79 15.99
N TYR A 8 3.64 -5.32 16.99
CA TYR A 8 4.06 -3.93 17.07
C TYR A 8 5.59 -3.84 16.97
N TYR A 9 6.07 -3.05 16.02
CA TYR A 9 7.49 -2.71 15.93
C TYR A 9 7.78 -1.45 16.76
N GLU A 10 8.95 -1.37 17.38
CA GLU A 10 9.32 -0.17 18.16
C GLU A 10 9.45 1.07 17.27
N LYS A 11 9.94 0.89 16.04
CA LYS A 11 10.12 1.96 15.05
C LYS A 11 9.71 1.50 13.66
N GLY A 12 9.37 2.45 12.80
CA GLY A 12 9.18 2.20 11.37
C GLY A 12 10.50 2.06 10.63
N GLY A 13 10.51 1.30 9.54
CA GLY A 13 11.70 1.16 8.71
C GLY A 13 11.76 -0.10 7.83
N PRO A 14 12.71 -0.13 6.87
CA PRO A 14 12.85 -1.21 5.92
C PRO A 14 13.31 -2.54 6.53
N GLU A 15 13.91 -2.54 7.72
CA GLU A 15 14.34 -3.74 8.45
C GLU A 15 13.17 -4.70 8.76
N HIS A 16 11.94 -4.22 8.73
CA HIS A 16 10.73 -5.00 9.02
C HIS A 16 10.08 -5.60 7.76
N THR A 17 10.66 -5.39 6.58
CA THR A 17 10.02 -5.72 5.30
C THR A 17 9.68 -7.19 5.18
N GLU A 18 10.66 -8.07 5.40
CA GLU A 18 10.45 -9.53 5.26
C GLU A 18 9.43 -10.04 6.28
N ALA A 19 9.56 -9.61 7.54
CA ALA A 19 8.62 -9.99 8.60
C ALA A 19 7.18 -9.49 8.31
N THR A 20 7.04 -8.28 7.77
CA THR A 20 5.74 -7.71 7.40
C THR A 20 5.09 -8.47 6.25
N LEU A 21 5.88 -8.84 5.23
CA LEU A 21 5.39 -9.63 4.10
C LEU A 21 4.98 -11.04 4.53
N ALA A 22 5.76 -11.70 5.39
CA ALA A 22 5.42 -13.01 5.94
C ALA A 22 4.09 -12.96 6.70
N LEU A 23 3.91 -11.98 7.60
CA LEU A 23 2.63 -11.78 8.32
C LEU A 23 1.45 -11.53 7.38
N ALA A 24 1.67 -10.85 6.25
CA ALA A 24 0.64 -10.62 5.25
C ALA A 24 0.26 -11.92 4.52
N VAL A 25 1.24 -12.73 4.11
CA VAL A 25 1.01 -14.03 3.44
C VAL A 25 0.33 -15.03 4.37
N ASP A 26 0.77 -15.11 5.62
CA ASP A 26 0.14 -15.94 6.65
C ASP A 26 -1.34 -15.55 6.82
N ALA A 27 -1.61 -14.25 6.92
CA ALA A 27 -2.97 -13.73 7.03
C ALA A 27 -3.82 -13.99 5.78
N CYS A 28 -3.25 -13.96 4.57
CA CYS A 28 -3.95 -14.34 3.34
C CYS A 28 -4.49 -15.77 3.47
N THR A 29 -3.64 -16.68 3.94
CA THR A 29 -3.99 -18.10 4.13
C THR A 29 -5.00 -18.30 5.25
N GLU A 30 -4.76 -17.71 6.42
CA GLU A 30 -5.61 -17.86 7.60
C GLU A 30 -7.02 -17.30 7.39
N LEU A 31 -7.15 -16.20 6.65
CA LEU A 31 -8.42 -15.50 6.44
C LEU A 31 -9.12 -15.87 5.13
N GLY A 32 -8.47 -16.65 4.26
CA GLY A 32 -8.97 -16.94 2.92
C GLY A 32 -9.09 -15.70 2.04
N ILE A 33 -8.17 -14.73 2.20
CA ILE A 33 -8.11 -13.50 1.41
C ILE A 33 -7.00 -13.68 0.37
N HIS A 34 -7.36 -13.59 -0.91
CA HIS A 34 -6.42 -13.85 -2.01
C HIS A 34 -5.77 -12.58 -2.58
N ASP A 35 -6.39 -11.41 -2.37
CA ASP A 35 -5.89 -10.13 -2.86
C ASP A 35 -4.85 -9.54 -1.91
N LEU A 36 -3.63 -9.36 -2.42
CA LEU A 36 -2.50 -8.77 -1.70
C LEU A 36 -1.99 -7.53 -2.43
N VAL A 37 -2.12 -6.36 -1.79
CA VAL A 37 -1.62 -5.08 -2.32
C VAL A 37 -0.33 -4.70 -1.62
N ILE A 38 0.72 -4.42 -2.38
CA ILE A 38 2.05 -4.09 -1.85
C ILE A 38 2.51 -2.74 -2.39
N ALA A 39 2.75 -1.78 -1.50
CA ALA A 39 3.42 -0.53 -1.87
C ALA A 39 4.92 -0.78 -2.09
N SER A 40 5.44 -0.46 -3.28
CA SER A 40 6.86 -0.58 -3.57
C SER A 40 7.35 0.41 -4.63
N SER A 41 7.97 1.50 -4.17
CA SER A 41 8.44 2.58 -5.07
C SER A 41 9.50 2.12 -6.07
N SER A 42 10.47 1.31 -5.64
CA SER A 42 11.55 0.80 -6.50
C SER A 42 11.38 -0.69 -6.85
N GLY A 43 10.28 -1.32 -6.44
CA GLY A 43 10.03 -2.76 -6.55
C GLY A 43 10.74 -3.65 -5.53
N ARG A 44 11.74 -3.16 -4.77
CA ARG A 44 12.52 -3.97 -3.81
C ARG A 44 11.64 -4.70 -2.78
N THR A 45 10.64 -4.01 -2.22
CA THR A 45 9.70 -4.62 -1.27
C THR A 45 8.92 -5.77 -1.90
N ALA A 46 8.40 -5.58 -3.11
CA ALA A 46 7.63 -6.61 -3.80
C ALA A 46 8.50 -7.79 -4.24
N LEU A 47 9.77 -7.55 -4.62
CA LEU A 47 10.72 -8.60 -4.95
C LEU A 47 11.11 -9.47 -3.75
N ALA A 48 11.05 -8.92 -2.53
CA ALA A 48 11.31 -9.62 -1.27
C ALA A 48 10.15 -10.54 -0.82
N LEU A 49 8.99 -10.49 -1.50
CA LEU A 49 7.87 -11.39 -1.21
C LEU A 49 8.26 -12.84 -1.52
N GLN A 50 8.30 -13.67 -0.48
CA GLN A 50 8.46 -15.11 -0.56
C GLN A 50 7.07 -15.75 -0.52
N ASP A 51 6.79 -16.70 -1.41
CA ASP A 51 5.53 -17.46 -1.48
C ASP A 51 4.25 -16.65 -1.82
N ALA A 52 4.10 -16.28 -3.09
CA ALA A 52 2.89 -15.66 -3.63
C ALA A 52 1.92 -16.66 -4.29
N ALA A 53 2.10 -17.96 -4.06
CA ALA A 53 1.35 -18.99 -4.77
C ALA A 53 -0.16 -18.88 -4.48
N GLY A 54 -0.96 -18.73 -5.54
CA GLY A 54 -2.42 -18.59 -5.43
C GLY A 54 -2.90 -17.21 -4.96
N LEU A 55 -2.00 -16.23 -4.79
CA LEU A 55 -2.37 -14.86 -4.46
C LEU A 55 -2.50 -13.99 -5.72
N ASN A 56 -3.48 -13.09 -5.71
CA ASN A 56 -3.55 -11.98 -6.66
C ASN A 56 -2.73 -10.81 -6.10
N VAL A 57 -1.48 -10.70 -6.56
CA VAL A 57 -0.56 -9.67 -6.07
C VAL A 57 -0.61 -8.43 -6.95
N THR A 58 -0.91 -7.28 -6.32
CA THR A 58 -0.84 -5.97 -6.95
C THR A 58 0.24 -5.13 -6.31
N VAL A 59 1.28 -4.79 -7.08
CA VAL A 59 2.35 -3.89 -6.68
C VAL A 59 1.98 -2.47 -7.10
N VAL A 60 1.89 -1.57 -6.14
CA VAL A 60 1.63 -0.14 -6.39
C VAL A 60 2.94 0.63 -6.22
N THR A 61 3.39 1.28 -7.29
CA THR A 61 4.53 2.19 -7.28
C THR A 61 4.07 3.64 -7.47
N ILE A 62 5.00 4.59 -7.37
CA ILE A 62 4.71 6.01 -7.48
C ILE A 62 4.35 6.42 -8.90
N ALA A 63 3.74 7.61 -9.04
CA ALA A 63 3.41 8.18 -10.34
C ALA A 63 4.65 8.40 -11.21
N TYR A 64 4.51 8.20 -12.53
CA TYR A 64 5.57 8.54 -13.47
C TYR A 64 5.87 10.04 -13.44
N GLY A 65 7.15 10.41 -13.45
CA GLY A 65 7.60 11.79 -13.33
C GLY A 65 7.66 12.33 -11.89
N GLN A 66 7.27 11.55 -10.89
CA GLN A 66 7.36 11.95 -9.49
C GLN A 66 8.78 11.72 -8.97
N GLY A 67 9.46 12.80 -8.57
CA GLY A 67 10.84 12.80 -8.07
C GLY A 67 11.86 13.17 -9.15
N GLU A 68 11.79 12.52 -10.32
CA GLU A 68 12.63 12.81 -11.50
C GLU A 68 11.74 12.96 -12.74
N ALA A 69 11.97 14.01 -13.53
CA ALA A 69 11.22 14.26 -14.75
C ALA A 69 11.48 13.15 -15.79
N GLY A 70 10.41 12.51 -16.27
CA GLY A 70 10.53 11.45 -17.28
C GLY A 70 11.01 10.10 -16.75
N GLY A 71 10.85 9.84 -15.44
CA GLY A 71 11.28 8.58 -14.83
C GLY A 71 10.29 7.98 -13.83
N ASN A 72 10.57 6.74 -13.43
CA ASN A 72 10.00 6.08 -12.26
C ASN A 72 11.15 5.42 -11.48
N PRO A 73 11.17 5.47 -10.13
CA PRO A 73 12.20 4.77 -9.35
C PRO A 73 12.22 3.26 -9.54
N MET A 74 11.11 2.66 -10.00
CA MET A 74 11.08 1.29 -10.48
C MET A 74 11.59 1.25 -11.93
N SER A 75 12.72 0.60 -12.14
CA SER A 75 13.26 0.38 -13.48
C SER A 75 12.35 -0.53 -14.31
N GLU A 76 12.46 -0.42 -15.63
CA GLU A 76 11.74 -1.31 -16.55
C GLU A 76 12.15 -2.77 -16.39
N GLU A 77 13.39 -3.04 -15.99
CA GLU A 77 13.87 -4.39 -15.66
C GLU A 77 13.12 -4.96 -14.46
N THR A 78 13.09 -4.24 -13.33
CA THR A 78 12.33 -4.62 -12.14
C THR A 78 10.84 -4.78 -12.44
N ARG A 79 10.26 -3.86 -13.23
CA ARG A 79 8.84 -3.95 -13.64
C ARG A 79 8.57 -5.25 -14.40
N ARG A 80 9.40 -5.59 -15.38
CA ARG A 80 9.28 -6.83 -16.15
C ARG A 80 9.47 -8.07 -15.29
N GLU A 81 10.39 -8.03 -14.34
CA GLU A 81 10.59 -9.14 -13.40
C GLU A 81 9.33 -9.38 -12.56
N LEU A 82 8.75 -8.33 -11.98
CA LEU A 82 7.50 -8.45 -11.20
C LEU A 82 6.33 -8.96 -12.06
N GLN A 83 6.21 -8.46 -13.29
CA GLN A 83 5.19 -8.94 -14.24
C GLN A 83 5.41 -10.40 -14.65
N ALA A 84 6.66 -10.84 -14.79
CA ALA A 84 7.00 -12.24 -15.07
C ALA A 84 6.64 -13.18 -13.91
N ARG A 85 6.58 -12.67 -12.67
CA ARG A 85 6.01 -13.39 -11.51
C ARG A 85 4.48 -13.42 -11.51
N GLY A 86 3.83 -12.80 -12.49
CA GLY A 86 2.36 -12.71 -12.61
C GLY A 86 1.75 -11.55 -11.81
N TYR A 87 2.55 -10.63 -11.28
CA TYR A 87 2.03 -9.53 -10.46
C TYR A 87 1.52 -8.39 -11.34
N HIS A 88 0.43 -7.76 -10.89
CA HIS A 88 0.02 -6.47 -11.46
C HIS A 88 0.95 -5.37 -10.96
N VAL A 89 1.32 -4.43 -11.84
CA VAL A 89 2.15 -3.27 -11.46
C VAL A 89 1.43 -1.98 -11.82
N VAL A 90 0.95 -1.27 -10.81
CA VAL A 90 0.18 -0.04 -10.93
C VAL A 90 1.07 1.18 -10.68
N SER A 91 1.10 2.10 -11.66
CA SER A 91 1.66 3.45 -11.51
C SER A 91 0.55 4.46 -11.78
N ALA A 92 0.23 5.28 -10.79
CA ALA A 92 -0.76 6.34 -10.93
C ALA A 92 -0.48 7.48 -9.93
N ALA A 93 -1.20 8.59 -10.07
CA ALA A 93 -1.21 9.64 -9.06
C ALA A 93 -1.67 9.06 -7.70
N HIS A 94 -1.03 9.52 -6.62
CA HIS A 94 -1.38 9.12 -5.26
C HIS A 94 -2.82 9.53 -4.92
N ALA A 95 -3.69 8.57 -4.59
CA ALA A 95 -5.12 8.82 -4.38
C ALA A 95 -5.43 9.79 -3.23
N LEU A 96 -4.58 9.89 -2.20
CA LEU A 96 -4.76 10.80 -1.06
C LEU A 96 -3.93 12.09 -1.18
N SER A 97 -3.61 12.50 -2.41
CA SER A 97 -3.19 13.88 -2.69
C SER A 97 -3.57 14.33 -4.09
N GLY A 98 -3.37 13.48 -5.11
CA GLY A 98 -3.74 13.76 -6.49
C GLY A 98 -3.30 15.15 -6.98
N VAL A 99 -4.21 15.83 -7.67
CA VAL A 99 -4.00 17.20 -8.17
C VAL A 99 -3.84 18.22 -7.04
N GLU A 100 -4.44 18.00 -5.86
CA GLU A 100 -4.34 18.94 -4.74
C GLU A 100 -2.90 19.15 -4.26
N ARG A 101 -2.01 18.16 -4.51
CA ARG A 101 -0.58 18.28 -4.26
C ARG A 101 0.03 19.51 -4.94
N CYS A 102 -0.36 19.84 -6.17
CA CYS A 102 0.23 20.99 -6.85
C CYS A 102 -0.23 22.31 -6.21
N LEU A 103 -1.44 22.34 -5.66
CA LEU A 103 -2.00 23.50 -4.98
C LEU A 103 -1.27 23.74 -3.65
N SER A 104 -1.07 22.70 -2.84
CA SER A 104 -0.35 22.82 -1.57
C SER A 104 1.12 23.18 -1.75
N THR A 105 1.80 22.67 -2.79
CA THR A 105 3.20 23.04 -3.03
C THR A 105 3.38 24.43 -3.62
N THR A 106 2.41 24.93 -4.40
CA THR A 106 2.51 26.22 -5.09
C THR A 106 2.00 27.37 -4.24
N PHE A 107 0.84 27.18 -3.60
CA PHE A 107 0.13 28.23 -2.87
C PHE A 107 0.20 28.05 -1.35
N GLY A 108 0.75 26.94 -0.86
CA GLY A 108 0.65 26.55 0.54
C GLY A 108 -0.76 26.08 0.91
N GLY A 109 -0.98 25.87 2.21
CA GLY A 109 -2.25 25.42 2.78
C GLY A 109 -2.39 23.90 2.89
N VAL A 110 -3.60 23.45 3.26
CA VAL A 110 -3.94 22.04 3.44
C VAL A 110 -5.28 21.79 2.74
N TYR A 111 -5.35 20.71 1.94
CA TYR A 111 -6.51 20.40 1.09
C TYR A 111 -7.15 19.07 1.51
N PRO A 112 -8.46 18.87 1.22
CA PRO A 112 -9.23 17.75 1.76
C PRO A 112 -8.59 16.36 1.62
N ALA A 113 -8.01 16.01 0.47
CA ALA A 113 -7.37 14.71 0.29
C ALA A 113 -6.15 14.55 1.19
N GLU A 114 -5.36 15.62 1.32
CA GLU A 114 -4.20 15.64 2.22
C GLU A 114 -4.60 15.65 3.69
N ILE A 115 -5.74 16.26 4.07
CA ILE A 115 -6.29 16.15 5.43
C ILE A 115 -6.53 14.67 5.76
N MET A 116 -7.19 13.91 4.89
CA MET A 116 -7.40 12.47 5.10
C MET A 116 -6.07 11.71 5.25
N ALA A 117 -5.09 12.02 4.40
CA ALA A 117 -3.75 11.43 4.49
C ALA A 117 -3.09 11.73 5.85
N HIS A 118 -3.16 12.97 6.31
CA HIS A 118 -2.58 13.37 7.59
C HIS A 118 -3.33 12.77 8.79
N THR A 119 -4.65 12.59 8.71
CA THR A 119 -5.42 11.87 9.72
C THR A 119 -4.99 10.40 9.80
N LEU A 120 -4.82 9.70 8.68
CA LEU A 120 -4.35 8.31 8.68
C LEU A 120 -2.91 8.19 9.21
N ARG A 121 -2.06 9.18 8.95
CA ARG A 121 -0.70 9.24 9.49
C ARG A 121 -0.65 9.34 11.01
N MET A 122 -1.72 9.80 11.68
CA MET A 122 -1.82 9.75 13.15
C MET A 122 -1.86 8.32 13.68
N ILE A 123 -2.30 7.36 12.85
CA ILE A 123 -2.31 5.93 13.18
C ILE A 123 -1.00 5.26 12.75
N GLY A 124 -0.40 5.75 11.67
CA GLY A 124 0.91 5.35 11.16
C GLY A 124 1.09 5.73 9.69
N ARG A 125 2.32 5.99 9.26
CA ARG A 125 2.62 6.30 7.84
C ARG A 125 2.24 5.13 6.93
N GLY A 126 2.61 3.90 7.31
CA GLY A 126 2.23 2.70 6.59
C GLY A 126 0.71 2.52 6.48
N THR A 127 -0.07 2.86 7.52
CA THR A 127 -1.54 2.83 7.48
C THR A 127 -2.12 3.69 6.37
N LYS A 128 -1.62 4.93 6.24
CA LYS A 128 -2.00 5.82 5.13
C LYS A 128 -1.67 5.19 3.78
N VAL A 129 -0.47 4.63 3.66
CA VAL A 129 0.01 4.00 2.41
C VAL A 129 -0.86 2.81 2.03
N CYS A 130 -1.20 1.93 2.98
CA CYS A 130 -2.08 0.79 2.74
C CYS A 130 -3.45 1.23 2.19
N VAL A 131 -4.08 2.24 2.78
CA VAL A 131 -5.38 2.77 2.31
C VAL A 131 -5.25 3.38 0.91
N GLU A 132 -4.23 4.21 0.69
CA GLU A 132 -4.02 4.88 -0.60
C GLU A 132 -3.73 3.90 -1.74
N CYS A 133 -2.80 2.97 -1.54
CA CYS A 133 -2.40 2.01 -2.56
C CYS A 133 -3.54 1.04 -2.88
N SER A 134 -4.34 0.66 -1.89
CA SER A 134 -5.51 -0.19 -2.13
C SER A 134 -6.57 0.53 -2.97
N ALA A 135 -6.81 1.82 -2.74
CA ALA A 135 -7.69 2.59 -3.60
C ALA A 135 -7.16 2.70 -5.05
N MET A 136 -5.85 2.91 -5.21
CA MET A 136 -5.21 2.93 -6.54
C MET A 136 -5.29 1.57 -7.25
N ALA A 137 -5.12 0.47 -6.51
CA ALA A 137 -5.28 -0.88 -7.06
C ALA A 137 -6.74 -1.14 -7.50
N ALA A 138 -7.72 -0.66 -6.73
CA ALA A 138 -9.14 -0.75 -7.09
C ALA A 138 -9.45 0.12 -8.32
N ASP A 139 -8.93 1.34 -8.41
CA ASP A 139 -9.09 2.22 -9.57
C ASP A 139 -8.50 1.59 -10.85
N ALA A 140 -7.41 0.84 -10.72
CA ALA A 140 -6.78 0.11 -11.83
C ALA A 140 -7.51 -1.19 -12.22
N GLY A 141 -8.55 -1.59 -11.49
CA GLY A 141 -9.27 -2.84 -11.72
C GLY A 141 -8.49 -4.10 -11.34
N CYS A 142 -7.40 -3.97 -10.57
CA CYS A 142 -6.59 -5.11 -10.13
C CYS A 142 -7.21 -5.83 -8.92
N ILE A 143 -8.08 -5.14 -8.17
CA ILE A 143 -8.86 -5.69 -7.06
C ILE A 143 -10.31 -5.16 -7.13
N VAL A 144 -11.24 -5.83 -6.46
CA VAL A 144 -12.65 -5.43 -6.43
C VAL A 144 -12.93 -4.52 -5.22
N GLY A 145 -13.43 -3.31 -5.48
CA GLY A 145 -13.87 -2.39 -4.41
C GLY A 145 -14.93 -3.01 -3.50
N GLY A 146 -14.76 -2.84 -2.19
CA GLY A 146 -15.60 -3.40 -1.13
C GLY A 146 -15.26 -4.83 -0.72
N ALA A 147 -14.45 -5.56 -1.50
CA ALA A 147 -13.95 -6.88 -1.14
C ALA A 147 -12.81 -6.80 -0.11
N PRO A 148 -12.62 -7.81 0.75
CA PRO A 148 -11.51 -7.83 1.70
C PRO A 148 -10.16 -8.04 0.98
N VAL A 149 -9.17 -7.27 1.40
CA VAL A 149 -7.80 -7.25 0.85
C VAL A 149 -6.81 -7.18 2.01
N ILE A 150 -5.62 -7.74 1.82
CA ILE A 150 -4.47 -7.47 2.69
C ILE A 150 -3.57 -6.47 2.00
N ALA A 151 -3.23 -5.38 2.70
CA ALA A 151 -2.39 -4.32 2.15
C ALA A 151 -1.15 -4.11 3.00
N VAL A 152 -0.01 -4.02 2.31
CA VAL A 152 1.33 -3.84 2.88
C VAL A 152 1.87 -2.47 2.49
N GLY A 153 2.30 -1.70 3.49
CA GLY A 153 2.85 -0.36 3.37
C GLY A 153 4.01 -0.13 4.33
N GLY A 154 4.66 1.03 4.22
CA GLY A 154 5.86 1.32 5.01
C GLY A 154 6.13 2.81 5.22
N SER A 155 7.19 3.08 5.99
CA SER A 155 7.64 4.43 6.36
C SER A 155 9.02 4.73 5.74
N GLY A 156 9.07 5.65 4.78
CA GLY A 156 10.31 6.07 4.12
C GLY A 156 10.85 5.08 3.08
N GLY A 157 10.96 3.80 3.42
CA GLY A 157 11.32 2.70 2.53
C GLY A 157 10.99 1.33 3.13
N GLY A 158 10.91 0.31 2.28
CA GLY A 158 10.50 -1.04 2.70
C GLY A 158 9.03 -1.11 3.15
N ALA A 159 8.73 -2.07 4.01
CA ALA A 159 7.41 -2.25 4.63
C ALA A 159 7.53 -2.48 6.14
N ASP A 160 6.63 -1.86 6.89
CA ASP A 160 6.55 -1.97 8.36
C ASP A 160 5.10 -2.09 8.86
N THR A 161 4.13 -2.06 7.95
CA THR A 161 2.70 -2.06 8.27
C THR A 161 1.96 -2.99 7.33
N ALA A 162 1.14 -3.87 7.89
CA ALA A 162 0.20 -4.70 7.13
C ALA A 162 -1.18 -4.67 7.80
N ILE A 163 -2.22 -4.46 6.99
CA ILE A 163 -3.61 -4.35 7.47
C ILE A 163 -4.55 -5.17 6.60
N VAL A 164 -5.63 -5.65 7.21
CA VAL A 164 -6.80 -6.14 6.49
C VAL A 164 -7.77 -4.97 6.33
N LEU A 165 -8.21 -4.71 5.10
CA LEU A 165 -9.17 -3.65 4.82
C LEU A 165 -10.12 -4.05 3.68
N ARG A 166 -11.23 -3.34 3.59
CA ARG A 166 -12.13 -3.34 2.43
C ARG A 166 -12.00 -2.00 1.74
N PRO A 167 -11.09 -1.88 0.76
CA PRO A 167 -10.86 -0.63 0.06
C PRO A 167 -11.99 -0.36 -0.92
N GLU A 168 -12.18 0.90 -1.26
CA GLU A 168 -13.04 1.33 -2.37
C GLU A 168 -12.22 2.14 -3.37
N VAL A 169 -12.75 2.27 -4.59
CA VAL A 169 -12.19 3.19 -5.60
C VAL A 169 -12.03 4.60 -5.02
N SER A 170 -11.08 5.38 -5.51
CA SER A 170 -10.76 6.71 -4.93
C SER A 170 -11.97 7.65 -4.93
N ALA A 171 -12.85 7.56 -5.93
CA ALA A 171 -14.11 8.31 -5.99
C ALA A 171 -15.09 7.98 -4.84
N LYS A 172 -14.89 6.87 -4.14
CA LYS A 172 -15.68 6.41 -2.98
C LYS A 172 -14.81 6.18 -1.75
N ILE A 173 -13.64 6.82 -1.66
CA ILE A 173 -12.61 6.53 -0.64
C ILE A 173 -13.13 6.50 0.80
N LEU A 174 -14.11 7.34 1.14
CA LEU A 174 -14.72 7.41 2.47
C LEU A 174 -15.54 6.18 2.86
N LYS A 175 -15.82 5.27 1.91
CA LYS A 175 -16.43 3.96 2.18
C LYS A 175 -15.41 2.87 2.51
N THR A 176 -14.12 3.16 2.38
CA THR A 176 -13.05 2.26 2.78
C THR A 176 -13.15 1.96 4.27
N LYS A 177 -13.01 0.69 4.63
CA LYS A 177 -13.01 0.25 6.02
C LYS A 177 -11.75 -0.52 6.35
N VAL A 178 -11.01 -0.05 7.35
CA VAL A 178 -9.90 -0.80 7.95
C VAL A 178 -10.48 -1.78 8.96
N ASP A 179 -10.27 -3.07 8.74
CA ASP A 179 -10.90 -4.12 9.56
C ASP A 179 -10.01 -4.56 10.74
N ARG A 180 -8.69 -4.71 10.54
CA ARG A 180 -7.73 -4.99 11.63
C ARG A 180 -6.28 -4.79 11.20
N PHE A 181 -5.39 -4.66 12.17
CA PHE A 181 -3.94 -4.55 11.99
C PHE A 181 -3.28 -5.92 12.16
N LEU A 182 -2.40 -6.28 11.23
CA LEU A 182 -1.52 -7.45 11.34
C LEU A 182 -0.20 -7.04 12.00
N CYS A 183 0.38 -5.94 11.52
CA CYS A 183 1.49 -5.26 12.18
C CYS A 183 1.51 -3.76 11.91
N LYS A 184 2.16 -2.99 12.80
CA LYS A 184 2.55 -1.60 12.55
C LYS A 184 3.63 -1.13 13.55
N PRO A 185 4.36 -0.04 13.26
CA PRO A 185 5.18 0.64 14.26
C PRO A 185 4.35 1.30 15.36
N ILE A 186 4.96 1.55 16.53
CA ILE A 186 4.34 2.31 17.62
C ILE A 186 4.69 3.81 17.60
N ASP A 187 5.74 4.20 16.89
CA ASP A 187 6.25 5.58 16.79
C ASP A 187 5.51 6.46 15.76
#